data_AF-A0A2G2ZV93-F1
#
_entry.id   AF-A0A2G2ZV93-F1
#
_cell.length_a   1.000
_cell.length_b   1.000
_cell.length_c   1.000
_cell.angle_alpha   90.00
_cell.angle_beta   90.00
_cell.angle_gamma   90.00
#
_symmetry.space_group_name_H-M   'P 1'
#
loop_
_entity.id
_entity.type
_entity.pdbx_description
1 polymer ?
#
loop_
_entity_poly.entity_id
_entity_poly.type
_entity_poly.pdbx_seq_one_letter_code
_entity_poly.pdbx_strand_id
1 'polypeptide(L)'
;MYNPQQKVCVVGSVNGLICLSIKDLVLWNPSMRLFRHLADSGLRVSGDCSVVYGFGYDDYKVVGVLFMHGFLILEDHVVVKICSLKSNSWSSMDDIPVVVRLTKPFKFVNGKLHWAGVLSWSNNIYGGFHKDWSIVSIDLADEKPGEVEQPRYGEGGFCLNLEVLGSDLSVLSNPRPVDGMDQNDDNCGVSLLSVFSMMS
;
A
#
# COMPACT_ATOMS: atom_id res chain seq x y z
N MET A 1 -28.07 10.59 -17.18
CA MET A 1 -27.53 11.36 -16.03
C MET A 1 -26.09 10.94 -15.81
N TYR A 2 -25.17 11.87 -15.96
CA TYR A 2 -23.72 11.67 -15.84
C TYR A 2 -23.36 11.60 -14.34
N ASN A 3 -22.71 10.54 -13.88
CA ASN A 3 -22.36 10.37 -12.46
C ASN A 3 -20.95 10.95 -12.23
N PRO A 4 -20.80 12.04 -11.46
CA PRO A 4 -19.54 12.76 -11.37
C PRO A 4 -18.55 12.03 -10.44
N GLN A 5 -17.34 11.85 -10.95
CA GLN A 5 -16.12 11.34 -10.31
C GLN A 5 -15.99 9.83 -10.13
N GLN A 6 -15.84 9.10 -11.24
CA GLN A 6 -15.05 7.87 -11.19
C GLN A 6 -13.60 8.24 -10.85
N LYS A 7 -13.18 7.96 -9.63
CA LYS A 7 -11.80 8.15 -9.19
C LYS A 7 -10.94 7.10 -9.88
N VAL A 8 -10.00 7.56 -10.70
CA VAL A 8 -8.98 6.70 -11.32
C VAL A 8 -7.75 6.73 -10.42
N CYS A 9 -7.34 5.58 -9.92
CA CYS A 9 -6.13 5.41 -9.14
C CYS A 9 -5.13 4.55 -9.92
N VAL A 10 -3.88 4.99 -10.03
CA VAL A 10 -2.80 4.11 -10.49
C VAL A 10 -2.43 3.19 -9.34
N VAL A 11 -2.57 1.88 -9.56
CA VAL A 11 -2.23 0.83 -8.60
C VAL A 11 -0.73 0.59 -8.59
N GLY A 12 -0.12 0.61 -9.76
CA GLY A 12 1.32 0.41 -9.95
C GLY A 12 1.66 0.29 -11.43
N SER A 13 2.95 0.23 -11.72
CA SER A 13 3.49 0.08 -13.07
C SER A 13 4.68 -0.88 -13.02
N VAL A 14 4.77 -1.79 -13.98
CA VAL A 14 5.93 -2.68 -14.14
C VAL A 14 6.10 -3.06 -15.60
N ASN A 15 7.34 -3.03 -16.11
CA ASN A 15 7.70 -3.39 -17.49
C ASN A 15 6.83 -2.71 -18.58
N GLY A 16 6.44 -1.45 -18.35
CA GLY A 16 5.62 -0.67 -19.28
C GLY A 16 4.11 -0.98 -19.23
N LEU A 17 3.67 -1.90 -18.37
CA LEU A 17 2.26 -2.13 -18.07
C LEU A 17 1.84 -1.33 -16.86
N ILE A 18 0.66 -0.70 -16.95
CA ILE A 18 0.08 0.10 -15.89
C ILE A 18 -1.18 -0.59 -15.37
N CYS A 19 -1.26 -0.83 -14.07
CA CYS A 19 -2.48 -1.29 -13.44
C CYS A 19 -3.27 -0.09 -12.89
N LEU A 20 -4.55 0.01 -13.28
CA LEU A 20 -5.46 1.08 -12.93
C LEU A 20 -6.65 0.51 -12.14
N SER A 21 -7.06 1.23 -11.10
CA SER A 21 -8.30 0.99 -10.37
C SER A 21 -9.26 2.14 -10.69
N ILE A 22 -10.37 1.82 -11.34
CA ILE A 22 -11.43 2.78 -11.69
C ILE A 22 -12.70 2.37 -10.94
N LYS A 23 -13.52 1.55 -11.59
CA LYS A 23 -14.59 0.76 -10.95
C LYS A 23 -14.09 -0.65 -10.65
N ASP A 24 -13.38 -1.21 -11.62
CA ASP A 24 -12.72 -2.51 -11.57
C ASP A 24 -11.21 -2.31 -11.86
N LEU A 25 -10.44 -3.39 -11.78
CA LEU A 25 -9.02 -3.38 -12.13
C LEU A 25 -8.83 -3.58 -13.63
N VAL A 26 -8.04 -2.68 -14.22
CA VAL A 26 -7.69 -2.69 -15.65
C VAL A 26 -6.18 -2.66 -15.79
N LEU A 27 -5.64 -3.56 -16.59
CA LEU A 27 -4.28 -3.49 -17.07
C LEU A 27 -4.24 -2.73 -18.40
N TRP A 28 -3.35 -1.75 -18.50
CA TRP A 28 -3.18 -0.93 -19.68
C TRP A 28 -1.74 -1.01 -20.19
N ASN A 29 -1.59 -1.34 -21.48
CA ASN A 29 -0.36 -1.15 -22.22
C ASN A 29 -0.50 0.14 -23.07
N PRO A 30 0.11 1.27 -22.68
CA PRO A 30 0.00 2.53 -23.41
C PRO A 30 0.65 2.46 -24.80
N SER A 31 1.73 1.70 -24.97
CA SER A 31 2.45 1.56 -26.24
C SER A 31 1.64 0.81 -27.30
N MET A 32 0.88 -0.21 -26.88
CA MET A 32 0.01 -0.98 -27.76
C MET A 32 -1.43 -0.46 -27.79
N ARG A 33 -1.78 0.48 -26.88
CA ARG A 33 -3.14 0.97 -26.64
C ARG A 33 -4.14 -0.15 -26.33
N LEU A 34 -3.65 -1.20 -25.67
CA LEU A 34 -4.45 -2.38 -25.30
C LEU A 34 -4.83 -2.32 -23.83
N PHE A 35 -6.08 -2.69 -23.55
CA PHE A 35 -6.64 -2.77 -22.22
C PHE A 35 -7.10 -4.21 -21.95
N ARG A 36 -6.89 -4.68 -20.72
CA ARG A 36 -7.39 -5.97 -20.24
C ARG A 36 -8.05 -5.78 -18.89
N HIS A 37 -9.32 -6.18 -18.80
CA HIS A 37 -10.01 -6.26 -17.53
C HIS A 37 -9.53 -7.48 -16.74
N LEU A 38 -9.27 -7.30 -15.46
CA LEU A 38 -9.01 -8.42 -14.55
C LEU A 38 -10.33 -9.01 -14.05
N ALA A 39 -10.28 -10.27 -13.62
CA ALA A 39 -11.43 -10.91 -12.97
C ALA A 39 -11.88 -10.12 -11.74
N ASP A 40 -13.17 -10.22 -11.38
CA ASP A 40 -13.70 -9.61 -10.16
C ASP A 40 -12.94 -10.19 -8.94
N SER A 41 -12.33 -9.30 -8.15
CA SER A 41 -11.65 -9.67 -6.90
C SER A 41 -12.58 -10.28 -5.86
N GLY A 42 -13.89 -10.00 -5.98
CA GLY A 42 -14.88 -10.33 -4.97
C GLY A 42 -14.64 -9.61 -3.64
N LEU A 43 -13.70 -8.66 -3.58
CA LEU A 43 -13.53 -7.77 -2.44
C LEU A 43 -14.66 -6.75 -2.48
N ARG A 44 -15.61 -6.86 -1.55
CA ARG A 44 -16.77 -5.98 -1.47
C ARG A 44 -16.48 -4.90 -0.43
N VAL A 45 -16.45 -3.64 -0.87
CA VAL A 45 -16.37 -2.49 0.02
C VAL A 45 -17.79 -2.17 0.52
N SER A 46 -18.01 -2.23 1.82
CA SER A 46 -19.27 -1.82 2.46
C SER A 46 -18.99 -1.12 3.79
N GLY A 47 -19.82 -0.14 4.17
CA GLY A 47 -19.66 0.59 5.42
C GLY A 47 -18.26 1.20 5.55
N ASP A 48 -17.59 0.92 6.67
CA ASP A 48 -16.26 1.44 7.01
C ASP A 48 -15.11 0.62 6.40
N CYS A 49 -15.35 -0.21 5.38
CA CYS A 49 -14.28 -0.92 4.68
C CYS A 49 -13.51 -0.01 3.71
N SER A 50 -12.27 -0.38 3.41
CA SER A 50 -11.51 0.14 2.28
C SER A 50 -10.67 -0.96 1.64
N VAL A 51 -10.45 -0.84 0.33
CA VAL A 51 -9.50 -1.69 -0.40
C VAL A 51 -8.30 -0.87 -0.83
N VAL A 52 -7.12 -1.49 -0.70
CA VAL A 52 -5.87 -1.05 -1.29
C VAL A 52 -5.43 -2.10 -2.30
N TYR A 53 -4.80 -1.68 -3.39
CA TYR A 53 -4.24 -2.59 -4.37
C TYR A 53 -2.75 -2.29 -4.56
N GLY A 54 -1.96 -3.33 -4.85
CA GLY A 54 -0.59 -3.25 -5.31
C GLY A 54 -0.38 -4.12 -6.54
N PHE A 55 0.55 -3.73 -7.42
CA PHE A 55 0.81 -4.42 -8.68
C PHE A 55 2.31 -4.63 -8.88
N GLY A 56 2.71 -5.85 -9.24
CA GLY A 56 4.12 -6.21 -9.38
C GLY A 56 4.38 -7.38 -10.34
N TYR A 57 5.66 -7.64 -10.59
CA TYR A 57 6.12 -8.66 -11.53
C TYR A 57 6.53 -9.95 -10.81
N ASP A 58 5.68 -10.95 -10.93
CA ASP A 58 5.91 -12.40 -10.83
C ASP A 58 4.63 -13.02 -11.41
N ASP A 59 4.64 -13.46 -12.68
CA ASP A 59 3.41 -13.73 -13.45
C ASP A 59 2.42 -12.54 -13.55
N TYR A 60 2.92 -11.31 -13.37
CA TYR A 60 2.15 -10.07 -13.23
C TYR A 60 1.02 -10.23 -12.20
N LYS A 61 1.33 -10.10 -10.92
CA LYS A 61 0.37 -10.29 -9.84
C LYS A 61 -0.21 -8.96 -9.35
N VAL A 62 -1.48 -8.98 -8.97
CA VAL A 62 -2.15 -7.88 -8.25
C VAL A 62 -2.53 -8.37 -6.87
N VAL A 63 -2.11 -7.65 -5.84
CA VAL A 63 -2.52 -7.91 -4.45
C VAL A 63 -3.60 -6.91 -4.08
N GLY A 64 -4.71 -7.41 -3.53
CA GLY A 64 -5.79 -6.59 -2.98
C GLY A 64 -5.93 -6.87 -1.49
N VAL A 65 -5.91 -5.82 -0.68
CA VAL A 65 -6.13 -5.92 0.77
C VAL A 65 -7.37 -5.12 1.15
N LEU A 66 -8.37 -5.81 1.68
CA LEU A 66 -9.58 -5.24 2.26
C LEU A 66 -9.38 -5.13 3.77
N PHE A 67 -9.69 -3.95 4.33
CA PHE A 67 -9.57 -3.69 5.76
C PHE A 67 -10.71 -2.78 6.25
N MET A 68 -11.03 -2.86 7.53
CA MET A 68 -12.06 -2.05 8.20
C MET A 68 -11.43 -0.85 8.94
N HIS A 69 -12.04 0.33 8.81
CA HIS A 69 -11.68 1.53 9.59
C HIS A 69 -12.31 1.47 10.99
N GLY A 70 -11.61 1.99 11.99
CA GLY A 70 -12.21 2.31 13.31
C GLY A 70 -12.12 1.24 14.40
N PHE A 71 -11.68 0.03 14.10
CA PHE A 71 -11.38 -1.00 15.11
C PHE A 71 -9.88 -1.25 15.21
N LEU A 72 -9.42 -1.71 16.37
CA LEU A 72 -8.16 -2.42 16.46
C LEU A 72 -8.26 -3.57 15.45
N ILE A 73 -7.47 -3.50 14.38
CA ILE A 73 -7.59 -4.43 13.26
C ILE A 73 -7.17 -5.81 13.78
N LEU A 74 -8.16 -6.59 14.23
CA LEU A 74 -8.01 -8.01 14.50
C LEU A 74 -7.79 -8.73 13.17
N GLU A 75 -7.09 -9.87 13.19
CA GLU A 75 -6.80 -10.69 12.00
C GLU A 75 -8.06 -11.00 11.18
N ASP A 76 -9.21 -11.19 11.85
CA ASP A 76 -10.52 -11.43 11.24
C ASP A 76 -11.10 -10.24 10.44
N HIS A 77 -10.44 -9.08 10.45
CA HIS A 77 -10.89 -7.86 9.78
C HIS A 77 -10.05 -7.45 8.57
N VAL A 78 -9.05 -8.27 8.21
CA VAL A 78 -8.23 -8.07 7.01
C VAL A 78 -8.43 -9.26 6.07
N VAL A 79 -8.67 -8.97 4.80
CA VAL A 79 -8.71 -10.00 3.76
C VAL A 79 -7.68 -9.65 2.70
N VAL A 80 -6.68 -10.51 2.54
CA VAL A 80 -5.67 -10.39 1.48
C VAL A 80 -6.00 -11.38 0.37
N LYS A 81 -6.06 -10.87 -0.86
CA LYS A 81 -6.22 -11.68 -2.07
C LYS A 81 -5.16 -11.36 -3.09
N ILE A 82 -4.73 -12.37 -3.82
CA ILE A 82 -3.73 -12.27 -4.89
C ILE A 82 -4.36 -12.71 -6.19
N CYS A 83 -4.15 -11.93 -7.26
CA CYS A 83 -4.55 -12.26 -8.61
C CYS A 83 -3.31 -12.51 -9.44
N SER A 84 -3.22 -13.66 -10.12
CA SER A 84 -2.23 -13.88 -11.18
C SER A 84 -2.86 -13.57 -12.53
N LEU A 85 -2.20 -12.76 -13.35
CA LEU A 85 -2.68 -12.45 -14.70
C LEU A 85 -2.67 -13.66 -15.64
N LYS A 86 -1.83 -14.66 -15.34
CA LYS A 86 -1.69 -15.90 -16.11
C LYS A 86 -2.93 -16.78 -16.02
N SER A 87 -3.44 -17.00 -14.80
CA SER A 87 -4.68 -17.73 -14.57
C SER A 87 -5.91 -16.84 -14.62
N ASN A 88 -5.74 -15.51 -14.49
CA ASN A 88 -6.81 -14.52 -14.35
C ASN A 88 -7.81 -14.89 -13.24
N SER A 89 -7.28 -15.39 -12.12
CA SER A 89 -8.06 -15.86 -10.98
C SER A 89 -7.53 -15.24 -9.70
N TRP A 90 -8.42 -15.06 -8.73
CA TRP A 90 -8.07 -14.60 -7.39
C TRP A 90 -7.98 -15.78 -6.42
N SER A 91 -6.95 -15.78 -5.58
CA SER A 91 -6.77 -16.67 -4.43
C SER A 91 -6.74 -15.85 -3.14
N SER A 92 -7.21 -16.44 -2.05
CA SER A 92 -7.07 -15.85 -0.71
C SER A 92 -5.76 -16.29 -0.10
N MET A 93 -5.11 -15.39 0.63
CA MET A 93 -3.94 -15.68 1.42
C MET A 93 -4.37 -15.96 2.86
N ASP A 94 -3.98 -17.11 3.41
CA ASP A 94 -4.35 -17.52 4.77
C ASP A 94 -3.47 -16.86 5.84
N ASP A 95 -2.21 -16.56 5.50
CA ASP A 95 -1.23 -15.93 6.39
C ASP A 95 -1.29 -14.40 6.23
N ILE A 96 -2.17 -13.77 7.00
CA ILE A 96 -2.44 -12.35 6.90
C ILE A 96 -1.42 -11.56 7.74
N PRO A 97 -0.64 -10.64 7.15
CA PRO A 97 0.22 -9.76 7.94
C PRO A 97 -0.65 -8.91 8.88
N VAL A 98 -0.30 -8.90 10.17
CA VAL A 98 -1.01 -8.16 11.23
C VAL A 98 -0.86 -6.65 10.99
N VAL A 99 -1.65 -6.07 10.08
CA VAL A 99 -1.51 -4.68 9.67
C VAL A 99 -2.62 -3.82 10.27
N VAL A 100 -2.27 -2.89 11.15
CA VAL A 100 -3.27 -2.01 11.80
C VAL A 100 -3.50 -0.69 11.04
N ARG A 101 -2.67 -0.32 10.06
CA ARG A 101 -2.95 0.78 9.11
C ARG A 101 -2.15 0.58 7.82
N LEU A 102 -2.80 0.72 6.66
CA LEU A 102 -2.14 0.67 5.36
C LEU A 102 -1.89 2.10 4.86
N THR A 103 -0.63 2.52 4.73
CA THR A 103 -0.32 3.74 3.96
C THR A 103 -0.41 3.41 2.46
N LYS A 104 -1.19 4.18 1.72
CA LYS A 104 -1.27 4.09 0.25
C LYS A 104 -0.16 4.94 -0.39
N PRO A 105 0.44 4.53 -1.53
CA PRO A 105 0.27 3.28 -2.27
C PRO A 105 1.40 2.25 -2.04
N PHE A 106 1.15 0.97 -2.39
CA PHE A 106 2.18 -0.08 -2.40
C PHE A 106 3.32 0.27 -3.37
N LYS A 107 4.51 -0.27 -3.09
CA LYS A 107 5.72 -0.08 -3.90
C LYS A 107 6.30 -1.44 -4.29
N PHE A 108 6.45 -1.68 -5.59
CA PHE A 108 7.05 -2.91 -6.10
C PHE A 108 8.57 -2.75 -6.24
N VAL A 109 9.33 -3.56 -5.52
CA VAL A 109 10.81 -3.57 -5.56
C VAL A 109 11.27 -5.02 -5.42
N ASN A 110 12.25 -5.45 -6.22
CA ASN A 110 12.91 -6.78 -6.11
C ASN A 110 11.96 -7.99 -5.94
N GLY A 111 10.84 -8.01 -6.69
CA GLY A 111 9.89 -9.13 -6.64
C GLY A 111 8.89 -9.06 -5.48
N LYS A 112 8.96 -8.02 -4.64
CA LYS A 112 8.13 -7.86 -3.45
C LYS A 112 7.27 -6.60 -3.54
N LEU A 113 6.08 -6.64 -2.96
CA LEU A 113 5.24 -5.47 -2.75
C LEU A 113 5.42 -4.97 -1.33
N HIS A 114 5.89 -3.74 -1.18
CA HIS A 114 6.14 -3.09 0.10
C HIS A 114 5.08 -2.05 0.43
N TRP A 115 4.77 -1.91 1.72
CA TRP A 115 3.95 -0.82 2.24
C TRP A 115 4.34 -0.52 3.70
N ALA A 116 4.05 0.69 4.16
CA ALA A 116 4.24 1.04 5.56
C ALA A 116 2.93 0.79 6.33
N GLY A 117 3.09 0.26 7.54
CA GLY A 117 1.99 0.03 8.46
C GLY A 117 2.44 0.04 9.91
N VAL A 118 1.56 -0.31 10.83
CA VAL A 118 1.83 -0.37 12.27
C VAL A 118 1.63 -1.80 12.74
N LEU A 119 2.64 -2.37 13.39
CA LEU A 119 2.66 -3.74 13.93
C LEU A 119 2.61 -3.69 15.47
N SER A 120 1.50 -3.27 16.09
CA SER A 120 1.40 -3.28 17.57
C SER A 120 -0.03 -3.05 18.09
N TRP A 121 -0.46 -3.89 19.05
CA TRP A 121 -1.60 -3.63 19.95
C TRP A 121 -1.16 -2.91 21.24
N SER A 122 0.14 -2.68 21.41
CA SER A 122 0.76 -2.32 22.69
C SER A 122 0.53 -0.84 23.03
N ASN A 123 -0.55 -0.57 23.76
CA ASN A 123 -0.68 0.49 24.77
C ASN A 123 -0.14 1.89 24.43
N ASN A 124 -0.65 2.55 23.39
CA ASN A 124 -0.87 4.01 23.43
C ASN A 124 -1.73 4.53 22.28
N ILE A 125 -3.01 4.15 22.27
CA ILE A 125 -4.01 4.74 21.35
C ILE A 125 -4.26 6.23 21.67
N TYR A 126 -3.78 6.72 22.82
CA TYR A 126 -3.87 8.11 23.26
C TYR A 126 -2.53 8.85 23.37
N GLY A 127 -1.41 8.26 22.95
CA GLY A 127 -0.08 8.84 23.14
C GLY A 127 0.84 8.68 21.93
N GLY A 128 0.88 9.69 21.07
CA GLY A 128 1.96 9.94 20.09
C GLY A 128 2.05 8.94 18.93
N PHE A 129 1.73 9.38 17.72
CA PHE A 129 1.75 8.62 16.45
C PHE A 129 3.14 8.20 15.93
N HIS A 130 4.13 7.92 16.79
CA HIS A 130 5.53 8.22 16.39
C HIS A 130 6.61 7.16 16.66
N LYS A 131 6.31 5.93 17.11
CA LYS A 131 7.34 4.89 17.28
C LYS A 131 7.05 3.48 16.71
N ASP A 132 5.83 3.18 16.30
CA ASP A 132 5.42 1.77 16.09
C ASP A 132 5.18 1.39 14.62
N TRP A 133 5.78 2.13 13.69
CA TRP A 133 5.60 1.84 12.28
C TRP A 133 6.65 0.83 11.79
N SER A 134 6.21 -0.08 10.94
CA SER A 134 7.04 -1.06 10.25
C SER A 134 6.77 -1.00 8.75
N ILE A 135 7.78 -1.36 7.99
CA ILE A 135 7.68 -1.61 6.56
C ILE A 135 7.50 -3.11 6.41
N VAL A 136 6.39 -3.48 5.79
CA VAL A 136 6.02 -4.85 5.54
C VAL A 136 6.00 -5.09 4.04
N SER A 137 6.12 -6.34 3.67
CA SER A 137 6.24 -6.80 2.30
C SER A 137 5.48 -8.09 2.07
N ILE A 138 5.07 -8.33 0.82
CA ILE A 138 4.64 -9.63 0.34
C ILE A 138 5.58 -10.02 -0.79
N ASP A 139 6.24 -11.16 -0.63
CA ASP A 139 6.97 -11.79 -1.71
C ASP A 139 5.97 -12.35 -2.73
N LEU A 140 6.05 -11.90 -3.98
CA LEU A 140 5.11 -12.34 -4.99
C LEU A 140 5.40 -13.77 -5.48
N ALA A 141 6.64 -14.24 -5.41
CA ALA A 141 7.01 -15.58 -5.86
C ALA A 141 6.51 -16.66 -4.90
N ASP A 142 6.76 -16.45 -3.61
CA ASP A 142 6.40 -17.41 -2.56
C ASP A 142 5.05 -17.11 -1.90
N GLU A 143 4.43 -15.96 -2.21
CA GLU A 143 3.18 -15.48 -1.62
C GLU A 143 3.24 -15.51 -0.09
N LYS A 144 4.29 -14.92 0.48
CA LYS A 144 4.54 -14.86 1.93
C LYS A 144 4.73 -13.44 2.41
N PRO A 145 4.20 -13.10 3.60
CA PRO A 145 4.50 -11.83 4.22
C PRO A 145 5.95 -11.80 4.73
N GLY A 146 6.52 -10.61 4.82
CA GLY A 146 7.83 -10.37 5.41
C GLY A 146 7.94 -8.94 5.96
N GLU A 147 8.81 -8.74 6.93
CA GLU A 147 9.12 -7.42 7.49
C GLU A 147 10.47 -6.93 6.96
N VAL A 148 10.58 -5.63 6.70
CA VAL A 148 11.81 -4.98 6.27
C VAL A 148 12.44 -4.25 7.46
N GLU A 149 13.73 -4.50 7.69
CA GLU A 149 14.50 -3.87 8.76
C GLU A 149 14.40 -2.34 8.69
N GLN A 150 14.00 -1.69 9.78
CA GLN A 150 13.81 -0.24 9.77
C GLN A 150 15.16 0.53 9.72
N PRO A 151 15.26 1.60 8.90
CA PRO A 151 16.26 2.65 9.07
C PRO A 151 16.17 3.27 10.47
N ARG A 152 17.29 3.85 10.92
CA ARG A 152 17.31 4.65 12.15
C ARG A 152 16.78 6.04 11.87
N TYR A 153 15.52 6.28 12.23
CA TYR A 153 14.92 7.60 12.20
C TYR A 153 15.46 8.47 13.33
N GLY A 154 15.54 9.78 13.09
CA GLY A 154 15.81 10.77 14.15
C GLY A 154 14.67 10.81 15.17
N GLU A 155 14.87 11.52 16.29
CA GLU A 155 13.80 11.74 17.27
C GLU A 155 12.74 12.68 16.70
N GLY A 156 11.46 12.33 16.84
CA GLY A 156 10.33 13.17 16.42
C GLY A 156 9.19 12.40 15.78
N GLY A 157 8.10 13.12 15.49
CA GLY A 157 6.97 12.55 14.78
C GLY A 157 7.03 12.81 13.28
N PHE A 158 7.06 11.75 12.48
CA PHE A 158 7.18 11.84 11.02
C PHE A 158 6.01 11.17 10.30
N CYS A 159 5.55 11.79 9.21
CA CYS A 159 4.80 11.08 8.17
C CYS A 159 5.77 10.37 7.26
N LEU A 160 5.44 9.13 6.88
CA LEU A 160 6.32 8.27 6.12
C LEU A 160 5.64 7.90 4.82
N ASN A 161 6.27 8.29 3.73
CA ASN A 161 5.87 7.89 2.41
C ASN A 161 6.94 6.96 1.87
N LEU A 162 6.53 5.77 1.43
CA LEU A 162 7.41 4.89 0.70
C LEU A 162 7.43 5.30 -0.76
N GLU A 163 8.62 5.34 -1.33
CA GLU A 163 8.84 5.58 -2.74
C GLU A 163 9.86 4.61 -3.31
N VAL A 164 9.90 4.52 -4.64
CA VAL A 164 10.93 3.75 -5.34
C VAL A 164 11.86 4.73 -6.02
N LEU A 165 13.15 4.68 -5.68
CA LEU A 165 14.19 5.48 -6.31
C LEU A 165 15.19 4.53 -6.99
N GLY A 166 15.15 4.48 -8.32
CA GLY A 166 15.94 3.51 -9.08
C GLY A 166 15.48 2.08 -8.78
N SER A 167 16.37 1.25 -8.25
CA SER A 167 16.10 -0.12 -7.83
C SER A 167 15.77 -0.26 -6.35
N ASP A 168 15.75 0.85 -5.60
CA ASP A 168 15.76 0.79 -4.14
C ASP A 168 14.45 1.29 -3.55
N LEU A 169 14.03 0.65 -2.47
CA LEU A 169 12.95 1.16 -1.64
C LEU A 169 13.47 2.34 -0.83
N SER A 170 12.76 3.46 -0.91
CA SER A 170 13.12 4.70 -0.26
C SER A 170 12.03 5.15 0.71
N VAL A 171 12.45 5.61 1.88
CA VAL A 171 11.55 6.25 2.85
C VAL A 171 11.70 7.75 2.74
N LEU A 172 10.58 8.46 2.62
CA LEU A 172 10.49 9.90 2.73
C LEU A 172 9.88 10.27 4.08
N SER A 173 10.65 10.96 4.92
CA SER A 173 10.18 11.47 6.21
C SER A 173 9.80 12.95 6.11
N ASN A 174 8.54 13.28 6.38
CA ASN A 174 8.12 14.67 6.59
C ASN A 174 7.94 14.94 8.09
N PRO A 175 8.71 15.86 8.71
CA PRO A 175 8.47 16.27 10.08
C PRO A 175 7.12 16.99 10.15
N ARG A 176 6.27 16.63 11.12
CA ARG A 176 5.08 17.44 11.40
C ARG A 176 5.48 18.65 12.25
N PRO A 177 4.96 19.86 11.97
CA PRO A 177 5.08 20.97 12.91
C PRO A 177 4.42 20.56 14.23
N VAL A 178 5.11 20.84 15.34
CA VAL A 178 4.61 20.59 16.68
C VAL A 178 3.57 21.69 16.98
N ASP A 179 2.35 21.22 17.30
CA ASP A 179 1.17 21.95 17.77
C ASP A 179 0.32 22.78 16.77
N GLY A 180 -0.95 22.37 16.63
CA GLY A 180 -2.06 23.32 16.83
C GLY A 180 -2.90 23.82 15.66
N MET A 181 -2.75 23.37 14.41
CA MET A 181 -3.65 23.83 13.32
C MET A 181 -4.11 22.73 12.35
N ASP A 182 -5.43 22.69 12.20
CA ASP A 182 -6.33 22.10 11.20
C ASP A 182 -5.91 20.87 10.38
N GLN A 183 -6.74 19.84 10.52
CA GLN A 183 -6.67 18.52 9.86
C GLN A 183 -7.03 18.51 8.36
N ASN A 184 -6.92 19.63 7.65
CA ASN A 184 -7.43 19.73 6.27
C ASN A 184 -6.46 20.21 5.19
N ASP A 185 -5.17 20.41 5.50
CA ASP A 185 -4.22 20.82 4.46
C ASP A 185 -3.32 19.67 4.01
N ASP A 186 -3.57 19.22 2.77
CA ASP A 186 -2.68 18.40 1.91
C ASP A 186 -1.36 19.13 1.55
N ASN A 187 -0.96 20.14 2.32
CA ASN A 187 0.15 21.02 2.00
C ASN A 187 1.19 21.02 3.13
N CYS A 188 1.93 19.91 3.25
CA CYS A 188 3.15 19.88 4.07
C CYS A 188 4.27 20.64 3.34
N GLY A 189 4.55 21.87 3.79
CA GLY A 189 5.63 22.71 3.29
C GLY A 189 7.03 22.19 3.63
N VAL A 190 7.95 22.39 2.67
CA VAL A 190 9.42 22.25 2.67
C VAL A 190 10.00 21.14 3.57
N SER A 191 10.09 19.95 2.99
CA SER A 191 10.62 18.72 3.56
C SER A 191 12.14 18.76 3.80
N LEU A 192 12.58 18.40 5.01
CA LEU A 192 13.91 17.78 5.21
C LEU A 192 13.83 16.36 4.63
N LEU A 193 14.16 16.22 3.35
CA LEU A 193 14.13 14.96 2.62
C LEU A 193 15.24 14.03 3.14
N SER A 194 14.97 13.26 4.18
CA SER A 194 15.83 12.12 4.51
C SER A 194 15.39 10.97 3.64
N VAL A 195 16.21 10.61 2.64
CA VAL A 195 16.01 9.43 1.79
C VAL A 195 16.84 8.31 2.38
N PHE A 196 16.18 7.32 2.95
CA PHE A 196 16.84 6.07 3.33
C PHE A 196 16.60 5.06 2.22
N SER A 197 17.64 4.77 1.42
CA SER A 197 17.62 3.64 0.49
C SER A 197 17.82 2.34 1.29
N MET A 198 16.94 1.39 1.04
CA MET A 198 16.93 0.08 1.68
C MET A 198 17.20 -0.97 0.60
N MET A 199 18.23 -1.78 0.79
CA MET A 199 18.44 -2.96 -0.04
C MET A 199 17.38 -4.01 0.34
N SER A 200 16.48 -4.34 -0.59
CA SER A 200 15.35 -5.26 -0.40
C SER A 200 15.59 -6.65 -0.97
#